data_AF-A0A2K3JU94-F1
#
_entry.id   AF-A0A2K3JU94-F1
#
_cell.length_a   1.000
_cell.length_b   1.000
_cell.length_c   1.000
_cell.angle_alpha   90.00
_cell.angle_beta   90.00
_cell.angle_gamma   90.00
#
_symmetry.space_group_name_H-M   'P 1'
#
loop_
_entity.id
_entity.type
_entity.pdbx_description
1 polymer ?
#
loop_
_entity_poly.entity_id
_entity_poly.type
_entity_poly.pdbx_seq_one_letter_code
_entity_poly.pdbx_strand_id
1 'polypeptide(L)'
;MQFLSNGRFKNADHQAVVNSNYSRLSIATFQNPAPDATVYPLKIREGEKSVLEEPITFAEMYRRKMSKDLEIARMKKLAKEQELRDLEKAKQLEAKPLNEILA
;
A
#
# COMPACT_ATOMS: atom_id res chain seq x y z
N MET A 1 -7.68 -4.68 -13.99
CA MET A 1 -7.15 -4.00 -15.19
C MET A 1 -5.62 -4.01 -15.28
N GLN A 2 -4.88 -3.73 -14.20
CA GLN A 2 -3.42 -3.70 -14.26
C GLN A 2 -2.79 -4.98 -14.84
N PHE A 3 -3.15 -6.17 -14.35
CA PHE A 3 -2.65 -7.43 -14.87
C PHE A 3 -3.05 -7.69 -16.33
N LEU A 4 -4.34 -7.57 -16.65
CA LEU A 4 -4.88 -7.79 -18.00
C LEU A 4 -4.21 -6.90 -19.07
N SER A 5 -3.84 -5.68 -18.69
CA SER A 5 -3.21 -4.70 -19.58
C SER A 5 -1.68 -4.77 -19.61
N ASN A 6 -1.07 -5.80 -19.02
CA ASN A 6 0.38 -5.90 -18.81
C ASN A 6 0.99 -4.65 -18.15
N GLY A 7 0.29 -4.08 -17.16
CA GLY A 7 0.74 -2.91 -16.41
C GLY A 7 0.55 -1.56 -17.11
N ARG A 8 -0.09 -1.51 -18.28
CA ARG A 8 -0.37 -0.25 -19.01
C ARG A 8 -1.40 0.62 -18.28
N PHE A 9 -2.44 -0.01 -17.72
CA PHE A 9 -3.36 0.67 -16.83
C PHE A 9 -2.92 0.49 -15.38
N LYS A 10 -2.57 1.58 -14.71
CA LYS A 10 -2.19 1.56 -13.29
C LYS A 10 -3.44 1.53 -12.42
N ASN A 11 -3.33 0.93 -11.24
CA ASN A 11 -4.38 1.03 -10.23
C ASN A 11 -4.49 2.49 -9.78
N ALA A 12 -5.72 2.96 -9.54
CA ALA A 12 -5.96 4.28 -9.00
C ALA A 12 -5.75 4.28 -7.48
N ASP A 13 -4.76 5.05 -7.02
CA ASP A 13 -4.64 5.37 -5.60
C ASP A 13 -5.63 6.49 -5.26
N HIS A 14 -6.50 6.25 -4.29
CA HIS A 14 -7.55 7.17 -3.92
C HIS A 14 -7.80 7.13 -2.41
N GLN A 15 -8.10 8.30 -1.85
CA GLN A 15 -8.34 8.48 -0.43
C GLN A 15 -9.64 9.26 -0.22
N ALA A 16 -10.37 8.90 0.82
CA ALA A 16 -11.41 9.74 1.40
C ALA A 16 -10.86 10.40 2.68
N VAL A 17 -11.06 11.71 2.80
CA VAL A 17 -10.67 12.49 3.99
C VAL A 17 -11.92 12.89 4.75
N VAL A 18 -11.84 12.88 6.08
CA VAL A 18 -12.95 13.26 6.96
C VAL A 18 -13.27 14.75 6.84
N ASN A 19 -14.55 15.11 6.99
CA ASN A 19 -15.02 16.48 7.03
C ASN A 19 -15.60 16.77 8.42
N SER A 20 -15.22 17.90 9.02
CA SER A 20 -15.63 18.28 10.38
C SER A 20 -17.05 18.87 10.46
N ASN A 21 -17.59 19.34 9.34
CA ASN A 21 -18.78 20.19 9.30
C ASN A 21 -19.98 19.49 8.66
N TYR A 22 -19.73 18.48 7.83
CA TYR A 22 -20.76 17.81 7.04
C TYR A 22 -20.51 16.31 6.96
N SER A 23 -21.60 15.54 6.97
CA SER A 23 -21.56 14.12 6.68
C SER A 23 -21.41 13.86 5.19
N ARG A 24 -20.60 12.86 4.82
CA ARG A 24 -20.43 12.39 3.44
C ARG A 24 -20.87 10.94 3.34
N LEU A 25 -21.84 10.68 2.46
CA LEU A 25 -22.24 9.32 2.06
C LEU A 25 -21.64 8.98 0.70
N SER A 26 -21.22 7.73 0.51
CA SER A 26 -20.78 7.23 -0.80
C SER A 26 -21.25 5.81 -1.01
N ILE A 27 -21.63 5.53 -2.25
CA ILE A 27 -22.00 4.20 -2.72
C ILE A 27 -20.94 3.80 -3.75
N ALA A 28 -20.26 2.69 -3.49
CA ALA A 28 -19.25 2.13 -4.38
C ALA A 28 -19.71 0.77 -4.88
N THR A 29 -19.60 0.55 -6.19
CA THR A 29 -19.88 -0.73 -6.83
C THR A 29 -18.60 -1.26 -7.47
N PHE A 30 -18.28 -2.52 -7.20
CA PHE A 30 -17.09 -3.17 -7.76
C PHE A 30 -17.52 -4.26 -8.73
N GLN A 31 -17.07 -4.16 -9.97
CA GLN A 31 -17.27 -5.18 -10.99
C GLN A 31 -16.03 -6.07 -11.05
N ASN A 32 -16.18 -7.32 -10.62
CA ASN A 32 -15.09 -8.28 -10.50
C ASN A 32 -15.37 -9.54 -11.33
N PRO A 33 -14.33 -10.22 -11.86
CA PRO A 33 -14.46 -11.56 -12.43
C PRO A 33 -14.98 -12.58 -11.40
N ALA A 34 -15.44 -13.74 -11.91
CA ALA A 34 -15.71 -14.90 -11.07
C ALA A 34 -14.44 -15.34 -10.32
N PRO A 35 -14.56 -15.91 -9.10
CA PRO A 35 -13.40 -16.28 -8.29
C PRO A 35 -12.40 -17.23 -8.97
N ASP A 36 -12.91 -18.15 -9.78
CA ASP A 36 -12.17 -19.15 -10.55
C ASP A 36 -11.69 -18.64 -11.92
N ALA A 37 -12.11 -17.44 -12.33
CA ALA A 37 -11.68 -16.86 -13.59
C ALA A 37 -10.15 -16.68 -13.63
N THR A 38 -9.54 -17.08 -14.74
CA THR A 38 -8.10 -16.97 -14.96
C THR A 38 -7.71 -15.52 -15.27
N VAL A 39 -6.67 -15.04 -14.60
CA VAL A 39 -6.08 -13.70 -14.75
C VAL A 39 -4.69 -13.84 -15.36
N TYR A 40 -4.50 -13.20 -16.51
CA TYR A 40 -3.23 -13.13 -17.24
C TYR A 40 -3.19 -11.89 -18.15
N PRO A 41 -2.01 -11.43 -18.62
CA PRO A 41 -1.94 -10.34 -19.58
C PRO A 41 -2.57 -10.73 -20.93
N LEU A 42 -3.55 -9.96 -21.40
CA LEU A 42 -4.27 -10.27 -22.64
C LEU A 42 -3.44 -10.00 -23.90
N LYS A 43 -2.49 -9.07 -23.81
CA LYS A 43 -1.56 -8.73 -24.88
C LYS A 43 -0.25 -8.23 -24.29
N ILE A 44 0.85 -8.81 -24.75
CA ILE A 44 2.22 -8.40 -24.43
C ILE A 44 2.83 -7.92 -25.75
N ARG A 45 3.44 -6.73 -25.77
CA ARG A 45 4.10 -6.21 -26.98
C ARG A 45 5.49 -6.81 -27.14
N GLU A 46 6.01 -6.79 -28.35
CA GLU A 46 7.39 -7.18 -28.61
C GLU A 46 8.36 -6.38 -27.72
N GLY A 47 9.28 -7.07 -27.06
CA GLY A 47 10.22 -6.47 -26.11
C GLY A 47 9.67 -6.22 -24.69
N GLU A 48 8.37 -6.40 -24.42
CA GLU A 48 7.82 -6.30 -23.07
C GLU A 48 7.93 -7.63 -22.30
N LYS A 49 8.25 -7.56 -21.00
CA LYS A 49 8.15 -8.69 -20.09
C LYS A 49 6.72 -8.80 -19.54
N SER A 50 6.29 -10.04 -19.29
CA SER A 50 5.02 -10.29 -18.61
C SER A 50 5.07 -9.81 -17.16
N VAL A 51 3.99 -9.19 -16.69
CA VAL A 51 3.81 -8.81 -15.27
C VAL A 51 3.48 -10.01 -14.38
N LEU A 52 3.12 -11.16 -14.96
CA LEU A 52 2.89 -12.42 -14.27
C LEU A 52 3.76 -13.52 -14.88
N GLU A 53 4.41 -14.31 -14.04
CA GLU A 53 5.17 -15.48 -14.49
C GLU A 53 4.24 -16.58 -15.03
N GLU A 54 3.11 -16.78 -14.35
CA GLU A 54 2.07 -17.74 -14.73
C GLU A 54 0.66 -17.16 -14.56
N PRO A 55 -0.34 -17.66 -15.29
CA PRO A 55 -1.74 -17.34 -15.04
C PRO A 55 -2.18 -17.78 -13.64
N ILE A 56 -2.97 -16.94 -12.96
CA ILE A 56 -3.51 -17.22 -11.62
C ILE A 56 -5.03 -17.06 -11.61
N THR A 57 -5.71 -17.58 -10.59
CA THR A 57 -7.16 -17.32 -10.41
C THR A 57 -7.40 -15.92 -9.84
N PHE A 58 -8.58 -15.35 -10.10
CA PHE A 58 -8.97 -14.08 -9.49
C PHE A 58 -8.99 -14.15 -7.96
N ALA A 59 -9.46 -15.26 -7.39
CA ALA A 59 -9.45 -15.50 -5.95
C ALA A 59 -8.03 -15.46 -5.36
N GLU A 60 -7.06 -16.06 -6.04
CA GLU A 60 -5.66 -16.03 -5.64
C GLU A 60 -5.06 -14.63 -5.77
N MET A 61 -5.30 -13.95 -6.90
CA MET A 61 -4.87 -12.56 -7.11
C MET A 61 -5.38 -11.66 -5.98
N TYR A 62 -6.65 -11.79 -5.62
CA TYR A 62 -7.27 -11.01 -4.55
C TYR A 62 -6.64 -11.34 -3.18
N ARG A 63 -6.39 -12.62 -2.88
CA ARG A 63 -5.71 -13.05 -1.65
C ARG A 63 -4.30 -12.45 -1.55
N ARG A 64 -3.49 -12.54 -2.62
CA ARG A 64 -2.14 -11.95 -2.68
C ARG A 64 -2.18 -10.44 -2.44
N LYS A 65 -3.13 -9.73 -3.06
CA LYS A 65 -3.34 -8.28 -2.89
C LYS A 65 -3.67 -7.94 -1.44
N MET A 66 -4.62 -8.62 -0.83
CA MET A 66 -5.03 -8.35 0.56
C MET A 66 -3.92 -8.62 1.57
N SER A 67 -3.17 -9.72 1.40
CA SER A 67 -2.01 -10.01 2.27
C SER A 67 -0.95 -8.92 2.19
N LYS A 68 -0.62 -8.45 0.98
CA LYS A 68 0.34 -7.37 0.77
C LYS A 68 -0.11 -6.05 1.38
N ASP A 69 -1.39 -5.70 1.24
CA ASP A 69 -1.94 -4.47 1.84
C ASP A 69 -1.81 -4.47 3.37
N LEU A 70 -2.07 -5.62 4.01
CA LEU A 70 -1.91 -5.78 5.46
C LEU A 70 -0.44 -5.65 5.89
N GLU A 71 0.47 -6.25 5.13
CA GLU A 71 1.91 -6.14 5.38
C GLU A 71 2.38 -4.68 5.27
N ILE A 72 2.00 -3.98 4.20
CA ILE A 72 2.32 -2.55 4.00
C ILE A 72 1.79 -1.72 5.18
N ALA A 73 0.56 -1.96 5.63
CA ALA A 73 -0.02 -1.25 6.77
C ALA A 73 0.77 -1.48 8.06
N ARG A 74 1.20 -2.72 8.33
CA ARG A 74 2.06 -3.06 9.48
C ARG A 74 3.41 -2.36 9.40
N MET A 75 4.05 -2.38 8.24
CA MET A 75 5.34 -1.72 8.03
C MET A 75 5.25 -0.20 8.22
N LYS A 76 4.20 0.44 7.68
CA LYS A 76 3.95 1.87 7.90
C LYS A 76 3.76 2.22 9.38
N LYS A 77 3.05 1.37 10.14
CA LYS A 77 2.88 1.57 11.59
C LYS A 77 4.22 1.49 12.33
N LEU A 78 5.02 0.45 12.05
CA LEU A 78 6.34 0.27 12.67
C LEU A 78 7.29 1.42 12.35
N ALA A 79 7.32 1.88 11.11
CA ALA A 79 8.12 3.03 10.69
C ALA A 79 7.76 4.30 11.48
N LYS A 80 6.46 4.59 11.63
CA LYS A 80 5.98 5.74 12.39
C LYS A 80 6.34 5.65 13.88
N GLU A 81 6.23 4.47 14.49
CA GLU A 81 6.64 4.25 15.88
C GLU A 81 8.15 4.44 16.06
N GLN A 82 8.94 4.01 15.08
CA GLN A 82 10.39 4.20 15.10
C GLN A 82 10.76 5.69 15.01
N GLU A 83 10.16 6.42 14.07
CA GLU A 83 10.34 7.88 13.95
C GLU A 83 10.00 8.60 15.25
N LEU A 84 8.90 8.24 15.92
CA LEU A 84 8.53 8.81 17.21
C LEU A 84 9.58 8.53 18.30
N ARG A 85 10.08 7.29 18.39
CA ARG A 85 11.15 6.92 19.33
C ARG A 85 12.43 7.70 19.07
N ASP A 86 12.78 7.90 17.82
CA ASP A 86 14.00 8.61 17.45
C ASP A 86 13.88 10.11 17.74
N LEU A 87 12.70 10.71 17.53
CA LEU A 87 12.38 12.08 17.95
C LEU A 87 12.45 12.26 19.48
N GLU A 88 11.94 11.29 20.26
CA GLU A 88 12.03 11.33 21.72
C GLU A 88 13.48 11.26 22.21
N LYS A 89 14.29 10.38 21.63
CA LYS A 89 15.73 10.28 21.94
C LYS A 89 16.48 11.57 21.60
N ALA A 90 16.18 12.19 20.45
CA ALA A 90 16.81 13.45 20.07
C ALA A 90 16.49 14.57 21.08
N LYS A 91 15.23 14.68 21.51
CA LYS A 91 14.83 15.64 22.57
C LYS A 91 15.53 15.37 23.90
N GLN A 92 15.74 14.11 24.27
CA GLN A 92 16.46 13.76 25.51
C GLN A 92 17.96 14.11 25.43
N LEU A 93 18.58 14.02 24.25
CA LEU A 93 19.98 14.41 24.03
C LEU A 93 20.17 15.92 24.07
N GLU A 94 19.23 16.70 23.51
CA GLU A 94 19.25 18.17 23.56
C GLU A 94 18.96 18.73 24.96
N ALA A 95 18.21 18.00 25.79
CA ALA A 95 17.82 18.42 27.14
C ALA A 95 18.89 18.18 28.22
N LYS A 96 20.04 17.54 27.91
CA LYS A 96 21.11 17.38 28.89
C LYS A 96 21.75 18.76 29.18
N PRO A 97 21.68 19.28 30.42
CA PRO A 97 22.27 20.57 30.73
C PRO A 97 23.78 20.51 30.56
N LEU A 98 24.36 21.59 30.03
CA LEU A 98 25.81 21.74 29.75
C LEU A 98 26.70 21.35 30.95
N ASN A 99 26.17 21.46 32.17
CA ASN A 99 26.84 21.12 33.43
C ASN A 99 27.14 19.61 33.60
N GLU A 100 26.46 18.71 32.88
CA GLU A 100 26.75 17.26 32.93
C GLU A 100 27.81 16.81 31.89
N ILE A 101 28.18 17.69 30.96
CA ILE A 101 29.12 17.38 29.86
C ILE A 101 30.55 17.83 30.19
N LEU A 102 30.71 18.77 31.14
CA LEU A 102 31.99 19.42 31.47
C LEU A 102 32.62 18.96 32.80
N ALA A 103 32.19 17.81 33.36
CA ALA A 103 32.79 17.21 34.55
C ALA A 103 33.76 16.07 34.21
#